data_AF-A0A3N5U7A2-F1
#
_entry.id   AF-A0A3N5U7A2-F1
#
_cell.length_a   1.000
_cell.length_b   1.000
_cell.length_c   1.000
_cell.angle_alpha   90.00
_cell.angle_beta   90.00
_cell.angle_gamma   90.00
#
_symmetry.space_group_name_H-M   'P 1'
#
loop_
_entity.id
_entity.type
_entity.pdbx_description
1 polymer ?
#
loop_
_entity_poly.entity_id
_entity_poly.type
_entity_poly.pdbx_seq_one_letter_code
_entity_poly.pdbx_strand_id
1 'polypeptide(L)' 'MQDSLRRLERPDDLSGAVLFLASDESNFITGQTLLVDG' A
#
# COMPACT_ATOMS: atom_id res chain seq x y z
N MET A 1 -10.10 16.66 3.44
CA MET A 1 -8.96 15.84 2.98
C MET A 1 -7.72 16.42 3.59
N GLN A 2 -7.05 15.64 4.43
CA GLN A 2 -5.74 15.99 4.97
C GLN A 2 -4.75 15.07 4.25
N ASP A 3 -4.12 15.57 3.19
CA ASP A 3 -3.03 14.85 2.53
C ASP A 3 -1.81 14.95 3.45
N SER A 4 -1.42 13.83 4.07
CA SER A 4 -0.25 13.81 4.96
C SER A 4 1.03 13.97 4.14
N LEU A 5 1.01 13.47 2.91
CA LEU A 5 2.02 13.71 1.90
C LEU A 5 1.57 14.87 0.99
N ARG A 6 2.24 16.02 1.09
CA ARG A 6 1.97 17.21 0.26
C ARG A 6 2.41 17.06 -1.21
N ARG A 7 2.04 15.96 -1.84
CA ARG A 7 2.34 15.65 -3.25
C ARG A 7 1.33 14.63 -3.78
N LEU A 8 1.22 14.56 -5.11
CA LEU A 8 0.50 13.49 -5.77
C LEU A 8 1.19 12.14 -5.52
N GLU A 9 0.36 11.12 -5.34
CA GLU A 9 0.80 9.73 -5.33
C GLU A 9 1.39 9.35 -6.70
N ARG A 10 2.40 8.49 -6.69
CA ARG A 10 3.07 7.96 -7.86
C ARG A 10 2.95 6.44 -7.85
N PRO A 11 2.98 5.75 -9.01
CA PRO A 11 2.91 4.29 -9.07
C PRO A 11 3.92 3.57 -8.17
N ASP A 12 5.10 4.16 -7.98
CA ASP A 12 6.15 3.59 -7.11
C ASP A 12 5.74 3.54 -5.63
N ASP A 13 4.81 4.39 -5.18
CA ASP A 13 4.34 4.43 -3.80
C ASP A 13 3.50 3.18 -3.43
N LEU A 14 2.86 2.54 -4.41
CA LEU A 14 2.11 1.30 -4.25
C LEU A 14 3.00 0.05 -4.28
N SER A 15 4.21 0.16 -4.85
CA SER A 15 5.04 -1.01 -5.16
C SER A 15 5.40 -1.82 -3.91
N GLY A 16 5.65 -1.16 -2.77
CA GLY A 16 5.94 -1.83 -1.51
C GLY A 16 4.72 -2.59 -0.96
N ALA A 17 3.53 -2.00 -1.03
CA ALA A 17 2.29 -2.63 -0.59
C ALA A 17 1.94 -3.85 -1.45
N VAL A 18 2.11 -3.74 -2.78
CA VAL A 18 1.93 -4.85 -3.71
C VAL A 18 2.95 -5.96 -3.44
N LEU A 19 4.23 -5.62 -3.27
CA LEU A 19 5.27 -6.59 -2.98
C LEU A 19 5.00 -7.32 -1.66
N PHE A 20 4.57 -6.62 -0.62
CA PHE A 20 4.17 -7.23 0.64
C PHE A 20 3.04 -8.25 0.45
N LEU A 21 1.94 -7.86 -0.21
CA LEU A 21 0.81 -8.76 -0.47
C LEU A 21 1.16 -9.93 -1.39
N ALA A 22 2.21 -9.81 -2.21
CA ALA A 22 2.71 -10.88 -3.07
C ALA A 22 3.78 -11.76 -2.39
N SER A 23 4.25 -11.37 -1.19
CA SER A 23 5.34 -12.03 -0.46
C SER A 23 4.81 -12.98 0.62
N ASP A 24 5.70 -13.86 1.09
CA ASP A 24 5.41 -14.81 2.18
C ASP A 24 5.08 -14.11 3.51
N GLU A 25 5.53 -12.87 3.67
CA GLU A 25 5.28 -12.01 4.82
C GLU A 25 3.78 -11.71 5.01
N SER A 26 2.96 -11.90 3.96
CA SER A 26 1.52 -11.72 4.00
C SER A 26 0.70 -13.03 4.12
N ASN A 27 1.35 -14.19 4.32
CA ASN A 27 0.71 -15.51 4.24
C ASN A 27 -0.49 -15.76 5.18
N PHE A 28 -0.69 -14.93 6.20
CA PHE A 28 -1.84 -15.02 7.10
C PHE A 28 -2.84 -13.85 6.94
N ILE A 29 -2.67 -13.01 5.92
CA ILE A 29 -3.51 -11.84 5.66
C ILE A 29 -4.30 -12.09 4.39
N THR A 30 -5.63 -12.20 4.53
CA THR A 30 -6.54 -12.42 3.41
C THR A 30 -7.88 -11.71 3.61
N GLY A 31 -8.56 -11.39 2.50
CA GLY A 31 -9.84 -10.70 2.50
C GLY A 31 -9.81 -9.26 3.02
N GLN A 32 -8.62 -8.66 3.14
CA GLN A 32 -8.43 -7.31 3.63
C GLN A 32 -8.19 -6.31 2.49
N THR A 33 -8.64 -5.07 2.69
CA THR A 33 -8.29 -3.93 1.84
C THR A 33 -7.19 -3.13 2.53
N LEU A 34 -6.03 -2.99 1.88
CA LEU A 34 -4.94 -2.14 2.35
C LEU A 34 -5.03 -0.78 1.64
N LEU A 35 -5.39 0.27 2.39
CA LEU A 35 -5.44 1.65 1.88
C LEU A 35 -4.02 2.23 1.85
N VAL A 36 -3.63 2.75 0.69
CA VAL A 36 -2.34 3.42 0.46
C VAL A 36 -2.66 4.76 -0.19
N ASP A 37 -2.68 5.83 0.61
CA ASP A 37 -3.14 7.16 0.16
C ASP A 37 -2.35 8.36 0.74
N GLY A 38 -1.30 8.11 1.53
CA GLY A 38 -0.32 9.15 1.91
C GLY A 38 -0.56 9.87 3.24
#